data_AF-A0AAW1Y685-F1
#
_entry.id   AF-A0AAW1Y685-F1
#
_cell.length_a   1.000
_cell.length_b   1.000
_cell.length_c   1.000
_cell.angle_alpha   90.00
_cell.angle_beta   90.00
_cell.angle_gamma   90.00
#
_symmetry.space_group_name_H-M   'P 1'
#
loop_
_entity.id
_entity.type
_entity.pdbx_description
1 polymer ?
#
loop_
_entity_poly.entity_id
_entity_poly.type
_entity_poly.pdbx_seq_one_letter_code
_entity_poly.pdbx_strand_id
1 'polypeptide(L)'
;MKGVSVKTSMAYEFLVHQTGGYPFVGFTLKDLYNKLDGDAQSSVAWMNIKALRDPHFYCIFSVDENGRFANIFWRDGQSLTDYNNFDDILIFDSTYKSNVYGTPLVVFVGCNNHRASVLFG
;
A
#
# COMPACT_ATOMS: atom_id res chain seq x y z
N MET A 1 13.50 16.45 22.52
CA MET A 1 14.13 15.49 21.58
C MET A 1 13.75 15.89 20.16
N LYS A 2 14.71 16.18 19.27
CA LYS A 2 14.42 16.37 17.84
C LYS A 2 14.21 14.97 17.26
N GLY A 3 12.97 14.64 16.90
CA GLY A 3 12.67 13.41 16.17
C GLY A 3 13.37 13.47 14.81
N VAL A 4 14.28 12.55 14.56
CA VAL A 4 14.84 12.35 13.22
C VAL A 4 13.74 11.69 12.39
N SER A 5 12.99 12.47 11.60
CA SER A 5 12.03 11.91 10.66
C SER A 5 12.74 11.57 9.36
N VAL A 6 12.75 10.30 8.97
CA VAL A 6 13.09 9.91 7.60
C VAL A 6 12.01 10.48 6.69
N LYS A 7 12.41 11.18 5.62
CA LYS A 7 11.42 11.69 4.66
C LYS A 7 10.69 10.50 4.04
N THR A 8 9.37 10.59 3.89
CA THR A 8 8.52 9.54 3.31
C THR A 8 9.01 9.05 1.94
N SER A 9 9.60 9.94 1.13
CA SER A 9 10.24 9.58 -0.14
C SER A 9 11.44 8.65 0.01
N MET A 10 12.17 8.77 1.12
CA MET A 10 13.38 8.00 1.42
C MET A 10 13.05 6.63 2.01
N ALA A 11 11.98 6.52 2.80
CA ALA A 11 11.45 5.22 3.26
C ALA A 11 10.90 4.39 2.09
N TYR A 12 10.21 5.05 1.14
CA TYR A 12 9.70 4.39 -0.06
C TYR A 12 10.80 3.97 -1.03
N GLU A 13 11.80 4.84 -1.30
CA GLU A 13 12.98 4.46 -2.09
C GLU A 13 13.75 3.29 -1.46
N PHE A 14 13.80 3.22 -0.14
CA PHE A 14 14.39 2.09 0.56
C PHE A 14 13.62 0.79 0.30
N LEU A 15 12.28 0.82 0.36
CA LEU A 15 11.43 -0.33 0.01
C LEU A 15 11.62 -0.74 -1.46
N VAL A 16 11.62 0.22 -2.39
CA VAL A 16 11.90 0.00 -3.82
C VAL A 16 13.24 -0.68 -4.04
N HIS A 17 14.28 -0.22 -3.36
CA HIS A 17 15.62 -0.81 -3.45
C HIS A 17 15.64 -2.22 -2.86
N GLN A 18 14.94 -2.47 -1.75
CA GLN A 18 14.90 -3.78 -1.12
C GLN A 18 14.14 -4.83 -1.93
N THR A 19 13.06 -4.45 -2.62
CA THR A 19 12.27 -5.37 -3.44
C THR A 19 12.89 -5.63 -4.82
N GLY A 20 14.02 -4.99 -5.16
CA GLY A 20 14.69 -5.16 -6.46
C GLY A 20 14.17 -4.23 -7.56
N GLY A 21 13.48 -3.15 -7.17
CA GLY A 21 13.00 -2.11 -8.07
C GLY A 21 11.49 -1.93 -8.03
N TYR A 22 11.05 -0.81 -8.62
CA TYR A 22 9.65 -0.37 -8.65
C TYR A 22 8.63 -1.43 -9.11
N PRO A 23 8.93 -2.29 -10.12
CA PRO A 23 7.98 -3.34 -10.55
C PRO A 23 7.73 -4.43 -9.51
N PHE A 24 8.62 -4.58 -8.54
CA PHE A 24 8.65 -5.68 -7.58
C PHE A 24 8.18 -5.28 -6.18
N VAL A 25 7.88 -4.00 -5.96
CA VAL A 25 7.20 -3.51 -4.74
C VAL A 25 5.73 -3.94 -4.73
N GLY A 26 5.22 -4.56 -5.81
CA GLY A 26 3.80 -4.93 -6.00
C GLY A 26 2.90 -3.73 -6.34
N PHE A 27 3.17 -2.58 -5.70
CA PHE A 27 2.49 -1.30 -5.92
C PHE A 27 3.43 -0.09 -5.77
N THR A 28 3.26 0.89 -6.64
CA THR A 28 3.76 2.25 -6.43
C THR A 28 2.77 3.01 -5.56
N LEU A 29 3.08 3.17 -4.27
CA LEU A 29 2.26 3.95 -3.33
C LEU A 29 1.88 5.32 -3.91
N LYS A 30 2.80 5.95 -4.65
CA LYS A 30 2.59 7.21 -5.37
C LYS A 30 1.60 7.10 -6.55
N ASP A 31 1.63 6.02 -7.31
CA ASP A 31 0.69 5.84 -8.43
C ASP A 31 -0.69 5.54 -7.90
N LEU A 32 -0.81 4.73 -6.85
CA LEU A 32 -2.08 4.50 -6.19
C LEU A 32 -2.63 5.78 -5.58
N TYR A 33 -1.79 6.58 -4.91
CA TYR A 33 -2.19 7.88 -4.38
C TYR A 33 -2.73 8.80 -5.46
N ASN A 34 -2.04 8.92 -6.59
CA ASN A 34 -2.46 9.77 -7.70
C ASN A 34 -3.66 9.19 -8.48
N LYS A 35 -3.88 7.87 -8.47
CA LYS A 35 -4.98 7.19 -9.17
C LYS A 35 -6.26 7.15 -8.33
N LEU A 36 -6.14 6.99 -7.02
CA LEU A 36 -7.22 7.12 -6.04
C LEU A 36 -7.65 8.58 -5.81
N ASP A 37 -6.78 9.54 -6.15
CA ASP A 37 -7.15 10.97 -6.28
C ASP A 37 -8.02 11.26 -7.52
N GLY A 38 -8.06 10.31 -8.46
CA GLY A 38 -8.81 10.37 -9.72
C GLY A 38 -10.17 9.67 -9.68
N ASP A 39 -10.74 9.46 -10.86
CA ASP A 39 -12.03 8.78 -11.06
C ASP A 39 -12.06 7.37 -10.43
N ALA A 40 -12.98 7.16 -9.47
CA ALA A 40 -13.15 5.90 -8.76
C ALA A 40 -13.44 4.73 -9.71
N GLN A 41 -14.12 4.99 -10.84
CA GLN A 41 -14.46 3.97 -11.83
C GLN A 41 -13.20 3.40 -12.49
N SER A 42 -12.23 4.26 -12.82
CA SER A 42 -10.94 3.85 -13.39
C SER A 42 -10.11 3.00 -12.41
N SER A 43 -10.15 3.32 -11.12
CA SER A 43 -9.46 2.55 -10.09
C SER A 43 -10.12 1.19 -9.83
N VAL A 44 -11.45 1.13 -9.81
CA VAL A 44 -12.20 -0.15 -9.73
C VAL A 44 -11.87 -1.05 -10.93
N ALA A 45 -11.84 -0.48 -12.14
CA ALA A 45 -11.48 -1.25 -13.35
C ALA A 45 -10.07 -1.87 -13.23
N TRP A 46 -9.11 -1.12 -12.70
CA TRP A 46 -7.76 -1.64 -12.45
C TRP A 46 -7.72 -2.72 -11.36
N MET A 47 -8.46 -2.56 -10.27
CA MET A 47 -8.56 -3.58 -9.21
C MET A 47 -9.17 -4.87 -9.74
N ASN A 48 -10.17 -4.78 -10.61
CA ASN A 48 -10.74 -5.94 -11.29
C ASN A 48 -9.70 -6.65 -12.17
N ILE A 49 -8.87 -5.91 -12.91
CA ILE A 49 -7.78 -6.50 -13.70
C ILE A 49 -6.75 -7.20 -12.80
N LYS A 50 -6.44 -6.63 -11.63
CA LYS A 50 -5.55 -7.27 -10.63
C LYS A 50 -6.16 -8.56 -10.09
N ALA A 51 -7.43 -8.54 -9.68
CA ALA A 51 -8.16 -9.72 -9.21
C ALA A 51 -8.24 -10.84 -10.26
N LEU A 52 -8.31 -10.51 -11.55
CA LEU A 52 -8.29 -11.50 -12.63
C LEU A 52 -6.92 -12.18 -12.81
N ARG A 53 -5.83 -11.51 -12.43
CA ARG A 53 -4.44 -12.01 -12.61
C ARG A 53 -3.89 -12.69 -11.37
N ASP A 54 -4.36 -12.29 -10.21
CA ASP A 54 -3.91 -12.76 -8.92
C ASP A 54 -5.12 -13.27 -8.11
N PRO A 55 -5.30 -14.61 -8.01
CA PRO A 55 -6.40 -15.21 -7.26
C PRO A 55 -6.42 -14.86 -5.77
N HIS A 56 -5.30 -14.40 -5.21
CA HIS A 56 -5.18 -14.01 -3.80
C HIS A 56 -5.31 -12.50 -3.59
N PHE A 57 -5.48 -11.73 -4.67
CA PHE A 57 -5.77 -10.31 -4.57
C PHE A 57 -7.11 -10.10 -3.86
N TYR A 58 -7.12 -9.19 -2.90
CA TYR A 58 -8.30 -8.83 -2.13
C TYR A 58 -8.41 -7.32 -2.08
N CYS A 59 -9.63 -6.80 -2.24
CA CYS A 59 -9.90 -5.39 -2.10
C CYS A 59 -11.30 -5.19 -1.50
N ILE A 60 -11.41 -4.24 -0.58
CA ILE A 60 -12.67 -3.76 -0.01
C ILE A 60 -12.63 -2.24 0.01
N PHE A 61 -13.73 -1.60 -0.38
CA PHE A 61 -13.82 -0.15 -0.43
C PHE A 61 -15.25 0.33 -0.17
N SER A 62 -15.36 1.59 0.20
CA SER A 62 -16.63 2.32 0.28
C SER A 62 -16.54 3.59 -0.55
N VAL A 63 -17.66 4.01 -1.13
CA VAL A 63 -17.77 5.20 -1.96
C VAL A 63 -18.63 6.24 -1.21
N ASP A 64 -18.27 7.52 -1.30
CA ASP A 64 -19.04 8.64 -0.74
C ASP A 64 -20.20 9.06 -1.66
N GLU A 65 -20.97 10.06 -1.23
CA GLU A 65 -22.10 10.62 -1.99
C GLU A 65 -21.70 11.25 -3.34
N ASN A 66 -20.42 11.57 -3.51
CA ASN A 66 -19.87 12.18 -4.72
C ASN A 66 -19.24 11.14 -5.67
N GLY A 67 -19.36 9.85 -5.37
CA GLY A 67 -18.76 8.79 -6.20
C GLY A 67 -17.25 8.62 -6.00
N ARG A 68 -16.67 9.13 -4.90
CA ARG A 68 -15.25 9.03 -4.58
C ARG A 68 -14.99 7.96 -3.53
N PHE A 69 -13.79 7.39 -3.49
CA PHE A 69 -13.45 6.46 -2.41
C PHE A 69 -13.43 7.19 -1.06
N ALA A 70 -14.27 6.73 -0.13
CA ALA A 70 -14.23 7.15 1.26
C ALA A 70 -13.22 6.32 2.06
N ASN A 71 -13.22 5.00 1.85
CA ASN A 71 -12.29 4.07 2.48
C ASN A 71 -11.89 3.01 1.45
N ILE A 72 -10.64 2.56 1.52
CA ILE A 72 -10.16 1.46 0.69
C ILE A 72 -9.08 0.68 1.43
N PHE A 73 -9.14 -0.64 1.33
CA PHE A 73 -8.11 -1.57 1.77
C PHE A 73 -7.91 -2.62 0.68
N TRP A 74 -6.67 -3.00 0.42
CA TRP A 74 -6.34 -4.08 -0.50
C TRP A 74 -5.13 -4.87 -0.01
N ARG A 75 -4.97 -6.08 -0.52
CA ARG A 75 -3.70 -6.81 -0.51
C ARG A 75 -3.51 -7.54 -1.83
N ASP A 76 -2.28 -7.77 -2.24
CA ASP A 76 -1.96 -8.76 -3.29
C ASP A 76 -1.52 -10.10 -2.68
N GLY A 77 -1.38 -11.11 -3.53
CA GLY A 77 -0.95 -12.44 -3.15
C GLY A 77 0.48 -12.50 -2.61
N GLN A 78 1.36 -11.59 -3.05
CA GLN A 78 2.71 -11.50 -2.49
C GLN A 78 2.66 -11.00 -1.05
N SER A 79 1.89 -9.94 -0.79
CA SER A 79 1.66 -9.41 0.55
C SER A 79 1.06 -10.45 1.50
N LEU A 80 0.13 -11.28 1.00
CA LEU A 80 -0.40 -12.41 1.76
C LEU A 80 0.67 -13.47 2.06
N THR A 81 1.48 -13.82 1.07
CA THR A 81 2.58 -14.79 1.22
C THR A 81 3.61 -14.30 2.22
N ASP A 82 3.98 -13.03 2.12
CA ASP A 82 4.92 -12.35 3.00
C ASP A 82 4.39 -12.28 4.42
N TYR A 83 3.12 -11.92 4.60
CA TYR A 83 2.47 -11.97 5.91
C TYR A 83 2.53 -13.38 6.50
N ASN A 84 2.14 -14.42 5.76
CA ASN A 84 2.18 -15.80 6.24
C ASN A 84 3.59 -16.30 6.63
N ASN A 85 4.65 -15.68 6.08
CA ASN A 85 6.04 -16.04 6.38
C ASN A 85 6.66 -15.21 7.51
N PHE A 86 6.15 -14.00 7.76
CA PHE A 86 6.76 -12.98 8.62
C PHE A 86 5.70 -12.27 9.50
N ASP A 87 4.69 -13.01 9.98
CA ASP A 87 3.56 -12.50 10.78
C ASP A 87 3.92 -12.19 12.25
N ASP A 88 5.18 -12.35 12.63
CA ASP A 88 5.68 -12.15 13.98
C ASP A 88 5.63 -10.67 14.40
N ILE A 89 5.80 -9.75 13.45
CA ILE A 89 5.77 -8.31 13.68
C ILE A 89 4.85 -7.64 12.65
N LEU A 90 3.83 -6.93 13.16
CA LEU A 90 2.95 -6.08 12.37
C LEU A 90 2.99 -4.64 12.88
N ILE A 91 3.39 -3.72 12.01
CA ILE A 91 3.47 -2.28 12.25
C ILE A 91 2.43 -1.59 11.37
N PHE A 92 1.62 -0.75 12.01
CA PHE A 92 0.71 0.17 11.33
C PHE A 92 1.43 1.49 11.16
N ASP A 93 1.82 1.81 9.93
CA ASP A 93 2.47 3.08 9.63
C ASP A 93 1.48 4.03 8.95
N SER A 94 1.02 5.03 9.71
CA SER A 94 0.17 6.13 9.22
C SER A 94 0.96 7.42 8.95
N THR A 95 2.29 7.34 8.83
CA THR A 95 3.14 8.52 8.57
C THR A 95 3.09 9.00 7.12
N TYR A 96 2.43 8.25 6.24
CA TYR A 96 2.13 8.72 4.89
C TYR A 96 1.10 9.85 4.94
N LYS A 97 1.35 10.88 4.13
CA LYS A 97 0.47 12.05 4.04
C LYS A 97 -0.95 11.62 3.70
N SER A 98 -1.93 12.38 4.18
CA SER A 98 -3.34 12.25 3.78
C SER A 98 -3.55 12.76 2.35
N ASN A 99 -4.40 12.09 1.56
CA ASN A 99 -4.69 12.50 0.17
C ASN A 99 -5.33 13.92 0.11
N VAL A 100 -5.65 14.44 -1.07
CA VAL A 100 -6.22 15.80 -1.18
C VAL A 100 -7.57 15.95 -0.46
N TYR A 101 -8.20 14.81 -0.14
CA TYR A 101 -9.45 14.72 0.62
C TYR A 101 -9.22 14.55 2.13
N GLY A 102 -7.97 14.55 2.60
CA GLY A 102 -7.63 14.42 4.03
C GLY A 102 -7.72 12.99 4.55
N THR A 103 -7.92 11.98 3.70
CA THR A 103 -7.95 10.57 4.09
C THR A 103 -6.51 10.09 4.35
N PRO A 104 -6.20 9.59 5.57
CA PRO A 104 -4.87 9.08 5.87
C PRO A 104 -4.59 7.81 5.06
N LEU A 105 -3.37 7.69 4.57
CA LEU A 105 -2.88 6.43 4.02
C LEU A 105 -2.15 5.67 5.13
N VAL A 106 -2.57 4.43 5.35
CA VAL A 106 -1.95 3.53 6.31
C VAL A 106 -1.41 2.35 5.54
N VAL A 107 -0.17 1.96 5.85
CA VAL A 107 0.45 0.73 5.34
C VAL A 107 0.70 -0.23 6.49
N PHE A 108 0.56 -1.51 6.18
CA PHE A 108 0.83 -2.63 7.07
C PHE A 108 2.22 -3.16 6.72
N VAL A 109 3.14 -3.09 7.68
CA VAL A 109 4.55 -3.44 7.44
C VAL A 109 5.01 -4.41 8.51
N GLY A 110 5.71 -5.48 8.11
CA GLY A 110 6.42 -6.37 9.01
C GLY A 110 7.92 -6.39 8.78
N CYS A 111 8.57 -7.44 9.26
CA CYS A 111 10.01 -7.58 9.21
C CYS A 111 10.40 -9.00 8.82
N ASN A 112 11.27 -9.16 7.81
CA ASN A 112 11.77 -10.49 7.48
C ASN A 112 12.94 -10.93 8.37
N ASN A 113 13.40 -12.17 8.18
CA ASN A 113 14.53 -12.76 8.91
C ASN A 113 15.87 -11.98 8.81
N HIS A 114 15.99 -11.06 7.86
CA HIS A 114 17.16 -10.19 7.69
C HIS A 114 16.98 -8.80 8.30
N ARG A 115 15.91 -8.60 9.09
CA ARG A 115 15.53 -7.31 9.68
C ARG A 115 15.18 -6.24 8.64
N ALA A 116 14.78 -6.66 7.45
CA ALA A 116 14.31 -5.77 6.39
C ALA A 116 12.79 -5.62 6.45
N SER A 117 12.28 -4.44 6.09
CA SER A 117 10.85 -4.15 6.11
C SER A 117 10.13 -4.87 4.97
N VAL A 118 8.95 -5.40 5.26
CA VAL A 118 8.11 -6.11 4.27
C VAL A 118 6.70 -5.53 4.29
N LEU A 119 6.14 -5.22 3.13
CA LEU A 119 4.79 -4.66 3.01
C LEU A 119 3.75 -5.78 2.96
N PHE A 120 2.68 -5.67 3.74
CA PHE A 120 1.59 -6.63 3.83
C PHE A 120 0.24 -6.11 3.30
N GLY A 121 0.14 -4.81 3.01
CA GLY A 121 -1.08 -4.15 2.54
C GLY A 121 -1.09 -2.67 2.83
#